data_AF-W4LBU5-F1
#
_entry.id   AF-W4LBU5-F1
#
_cell.length_a   1.000
_cell.length_b   1.000
_cell.length_c   1.000
_cell.angle_alpha   90.00
_cell.angle_beta   90.00
_cell.angle_gamma   90.00
#
_symmetry.space_group_name_H-M   'P 1'
#
loop_
_entity.id
_entity.type
_entity.pdbx_description
1 polymer ?
#
loop_
_entity_poly.entity_id
_entity_poly.type
_entity_poly.pdbx_seq_one_letter_code
_entity_poly.pdbx_strand_id
1 'polypeptide(L)'
;MRFATAQGFNSGEQFFTYLRDTFDILYAEGETSPKMMSIGLHCRLVGRPGRAAGLERFLDYVQRHVNVWFCRRIDIAHHWHAHHQPSG
;
A
#
# COMPACT_ATOMS: atom_id res chain seq x y z
N MET A 1 1.95 13.79 0.17
CA MET A 1 0.77 12.94 0.44
C MET A 1 -0.46 13.66 -0.09
N ARG A 2 -1.37 12.98 -0.80
CA ARG A 2 -2.55 13.62 -1.42
C ARG A 2 -3.47 14.33 -0.43
N PHE A 3 -3.46 14.00 0.86
CA PHE A 3 -4.14 14.79 1.90
C PHE A 3 -3.64 16.25 2.08
N ALA A 4 -2.52 16.64 1.46
CA ALA A 4 -1.89 17.96 1.62
C ALA A 4 -1.99 18.85 0.37
N THR A 5 -2.77 18.44 -0.64
CA THR A 5 -2.97 19.19 -1.90
C THR A 5 -4.43 19.60 -2.03
N ALA A 6 -4.71 20.76 -2.63
CA ALA A 6 -6.08 21.28 -2.78
C ALA A 6 -7.02 20.35 -3.56
N GLN A 7 -6.49 19.62 -4.55
CA GLN A 7 -7.20 18.58 -5.31
C GLN A 7 -6.92 17.16 -4.76
N GLY A 8 -6.65 17.09 -3.46
CA GLY A 8 -6.27 15.88 -2.76
C GLY A 8 -7.43 15.00 -2.30
N PHE A 9 -7.12 14.06 -1.41
CA PHE A 9 -8.16 13.34 -0.68
C PHE A 9 -8.79 14.24 0.38
N ASN A 10 -10.10 14.41 0.30
CA ASN A 10 -10.89 15.22 1.20
C ASN A 10 -11.50 14.41 2.36
N SER A 11 -11.50 13.07 2.25
CA SER A 11 -12.00 12.17 3.29
C SER A 11 -11.14 10.91 3.42
N GLY A 12 -11.27 10.21 4.56
CA GLY A 12 -10.67 8.89 4.75
C GLY A 12 -11.23 7.85 3.76
N GLU A 13 -12.48 8.03 3.30
CA GLU A 13 -13.09 7.14 2.30
C GLU A 13 -12.41 7.24 0.94
N GLN A 14 -12.14 8.45 0.45
CA GLN A 14 -11.42 8.63 -0.81
C GLN A 14 -10.00 8.01 -0.76
N PHE A 15 -9.36 8.08 0.40
CA PHE A 15 -8.06 7.42 0.61
C PHE A 15 -8.19 5.90 0.59
N PHE A 16 -9.17 5.35 1.32
CA PHE A 16 -9.47 3.91 1.33
C PHE A 16 -9.75 3.39 -0.09
N THR A 17 -10.70 4.01 -0.80
CA THR A 17 -11.08 3.62 -2.17
C THR A 17 -9.88 3.62 -3.09
N TYR A 18 -9.05 4.67 -3.06
CA TYR A 18 -7.87 4.75 -3.90
C TYR A 18 -6.85 3.65 -3.59
N LEU A 19 -6.62 3.34 -2.31
CA LEU A 19 -5.72 2.26 -1.92
C LEU A 19 -6.28 0.89 -2.31
N ARG A 20 -7.56 0.64 -2.06
CA ARG A 20 -8.26 -0.60 -2.43
C ARG A 20 -8.16 -0.85 -3.93
N ASP A 21 -8.55 0.13 -4.75
CA ASP A 21 -8.54 -0.04 -6.21
C ASP A 21 -7.12 -0.28 -6.74
N THR A 22 -6.11 0.40 -6.16
CA THR A 22 -4.70 0.14 -6.48
C THR A 22 -4.28 -1.28 -6.10
N PHE A 23 -4.67 -1.73 -4.90
CA PHE A 23 -4.39 -3.09 -4.44
C PHE A 23 -5.06 -4.14 -5.32
N ASP A 24 -6.34 -3.99 -5.65
CA ASP A 24 -7.11 -4.98 -6.42
C ASP A 24 -6.50 -5.21 -7.81
N ILE A 25 -6.06 -4.15 -8.48
CA ILE A 25 -5.38 -4.25 -9.77
C ILE A 25 -4.04 -4.98 -9.63
N LEU A 26 -3.19 -4.58 -8.67
CA LEU A 26 -1.89 -5.23 -8.46
C LEU A 26 -2.02 -6.69 -7.99
N TYR A 27 -3.08 -6.99 -7.23
CA TYR A 27 -3.37 -8.32 -6.75
C TYR A 27 -3.82 -9.24 -7.89
N ALA A 28 -4.69 -8.74 -8.78
CA ALA A 28 -5.09 -9.45 -10.00
C ALA A 28 -3.91 -9.68 -10.96
N GLU A 29 -3.07 -8.66 -11.20
CA GLU A 29 -1.84 -8.82 -11.99
C GLU A 29 -0.87 -9.83 -11.35
N GLY A 30 -0.92 -9.97 -10.03
CA GLY A 30 -0.10 -10.86 -9.22
C GLY A 30 -0.33 -12.34 -9.47
N GLU A 31 -1.43 -12.74 -10.12
CA GLU A 31 -1.64 -14.13 -10.55
C GLU A 31 -0.52 -14.62 -11.48
N THR A 32 0.07 -13.72 -12.27
CA THR A 32 1.14 -14.05 -13.23
C THR A 32 2.44 -13.28 -12.97
N SER A 33 2.35 -12.06 -12.44
CA SER A 33 3.50 -11.20 -12.24
C SER A 33 3.32 -10.29 -11.02
N PRO A 34 3.62 -10.80 -9.81
CA PRO A 34 3.54 -10.02 -8.58
C PRO A 34 4.29 -8.69 -8.65
N LYS A 35 3.72 -7.65 -8.03
CA LYS A 35 4.28 -6.30 -7.93
C LYS A 35 4.24 -5.83 -6.47
N MET A 36 4.93 -4.73 -6.19
CA MET A 36 4.91 -4.09 -4.87
C MET A 36 4.04 -2.84 -4.84
N MET A 37 3.41 -2.57 -3.70
CA MET A 37 2.68 -1.34 -3.42
C MET A 37 3.35 -0.58 -2.28
N SER A 38 3.60 0.72 -2.46
CA SER A 38 4.10 1.60 -1.40
C SER A 38 2.99 2.51 -0.88
N ILE A 39 2.82 2.59 0.44
CA ILE A 39 1.85 3.48 1.08
C ILE A 39 2.60 4.52 1.92
N GLY A 40 2.60 5.75 1.45
CA GLY A 40 3.24 6.87 2.14
C GLY A 40 2.35 7.42 3.25
N LEU A 41 2.79 7.33 4.51
CA LEU A 41 2.09 7.82 5.69
C LEU A 41 2.83 9.01 6.31
N HIS A 42 2.10 9.96 6.91
CA HIS A 42 2.68 11.09 7.64
C HIS A 42 1.90 11.28 8.95
N CYS A 43 2.60 11.31 10.09
CA CYS A 43 1.98 11.36 11.43
C CYS A 43 0.92 12.47 11.54
N ARG A 44 1.29 13.71 11.13
CA ARG A 44 0.41 14.89 11.21
C ARG A 44 -0.80 14.87 10.26
N LEU A 45 -0.83 13.95 9.30
CA LEU A 45 -1.87 13.87 8.28
C LEU A 45 -2.78 12.66 8.50
N VAL A 46 -2.25 11.44 8.45
CA VAL A 46 -3.06 10.22 8.57
C VAL A 46 -3.46 9.94 10.02
N GLY A 47 -2.70 10.44 11.01
CA GLY A 47 -3.01 10.26 12.43
C GLY A 47 -4.23 11.04 12.92
N ARG A 48 -4.85 11.87 12.08
CA ARG A 48 -6.12 12.53 12.43
C ARG A 48 -7.25 11.48 12.41
N PRO A 49 -8.12 11.40 13.44
CA PRO A 49 -9.09 10.30 13.57
C PRO A 49 -9.93 10.03 12.31
N GLY A 50 -10.48 11.06 11.67
CA GLY A 50 -11.28 10.89 10.44
C GLY A 50 -10.51 10.38 9.21
N ARG A 51 -9.18 10.43 9.22
CA ARG A 51 -8.30 9.88 8.17
C ARG A 51 -7.73 8.53 8.56
N ALA A 52 -7.42 8.33 9.84
CA ALA A 52 -6.93 7.06 10.39
C ALA A 52 -7.92 5.92 10.12
N ALA A 53 -9.22 6.16 10.26
CA ALA A 53 -10.26 5.18 9.95
C ALA A 53 -10.20 4.67 8.49
N GLY A 54 -9.76 5.50 7.54
CA GLY A 54 -9.57 5.06 6.14
C GLY A 54 -8.37 4.11 5.98
N LEU A 55 -7.30 4.33 6.74
CA LEU A 55 -6.14 3.44 6.77
C LEU A 55 -6.49 2.10 7.44
N GLU A 56 -7.19 2.15 8.57
CA GLU A 56 -7.66 0.95 9.29
C GLU A 56 -8.52 0.06 8.39
N ARG A 57 -9.53 0.63 7.72
CA ARG A 57 -10.35 -0.09 6.74
C ARG A 57 -9.53 -0.74 5.63
N PHE A 58 -8.48 -0.07 5.15
CA PHE A 58 -7.60 -0.64 4.13
C PHE A 58 -6.79 -1.82 4.67
N LEU A 59 -6.25 -1.72 5.89
CA LEU A 59 -5.53 -2.82 6.53
C LEU A 59 -6.44 -4.03 6.77
N ASP A 60 -7.68 -3.80 7.23
CA ASP A 60 -8.68 -4.86 7.40
C ASP A 60 -9.05 -5.54 6.07
N TYR A 61 -9.13 -4.75 4.99
CA TYR A 61 -9.42 -5.25 3.66
C TYR A 61 -8.30 -6.17 3.14
N VAL A 62 -7.05 -5.69 3.19
CA VAL A 62 -5.90 -6.44 2.68
C VAL A 62 -5.65 -7.72 3.47
N GLN A 63 -5.85 -7.70 4.80
CA GLN A 63 -5.68 -8.88 5.66
C GLN A 63 -6.65 -10.04 5.32
N ARG A 64 -7.73 -9.79 4.57
CA ARG A 64 -8.66 -10.84 4.10
C ARG A 64 -8.17 -11.58 2.86
N HIS A 65 -7.12 -11.09 2.21
CA HIS A 65 -6.55 -11.68 1.01
C HIS A 65 -5.38 -12.59 1.38
N VAL A 66 -5.27 -13.72 0.71
CA VAL A 66 -4.14 -14.64 0.87
C VAL A 66 -2.92 -14.14 0.09
N ASN A 67 -1.72 -14.63 0.40
CA ASN A 67 -0.50 -14.34 -0.35
C ASN A 67 -0.09 -12.85 -0.43
N VAL A 68 -0.47 -12.05 0.57
CA VAL A 68 0.02 -10.67 0.71
C VAL A 68 1.23 -10.62 1.64
N TRP A 69 2.33 -10.04 1.16
CA TRP A 69 3.54 -9.86 1.96
C TRP A 69 3.64 -8.46 2.59
N PHE A 70 3.28 -8.36 3.86
CA PHE A 70 3.56 -7.17 4.68
C PHE A 70 5.04 -7.14 5.08
N CYS A 71 5.81 -6.22 4.53
CA CYS A 71 7.26 -6.20 4.69
C CYS A 71 7.84 -4.80 4.87
N ARG A 72 9.02 -4.75 5.48
CA ARG A 72 9.82 -3.52 5.50
C ARG A 72 10.59 -3.42 4.19
N ARG A 73 10.96 -2.20 3.81
CA ARG A 73 11.76 -1.96 2.58
C ARG A 73 13.09 -2.73 2.58
N ILE A 74 13.70 -2.93 3.74
CA ILE A 74 14.96 -3.69 3.87
C ILE A 74 14.77 -5.18 3.55
N ASP A 75 13.61 -5.75 3.87
CA ASP A 75 13.30 -7.16 3.59
C ASP A 75 13.15 -7.38 2.08
N ILE A 76 12.55 -6.41 1.37
CA ILE A 76 12.49 -6.41 -0.10
C ILE A 76 13.90 -6.35 -0.70
N ALA A 77 14.77 -5.50 -0.18
CA ALA A 77 16.15 -5.37 -0.67
C ALA A 77 16.92 -6.68 -0.50
N HIS A 78 16.80 -7.34 0.65
CA HIS A 78 17.40 -8.66 0.88
C HIS A 78 16.82 -9.74 -0.05
N HIS A 79 15.50 -9.78 -0.24
CA HIS A 79 14.85 -10.68 -1.18
C HIS A 79 15.38 -10.48 -2.61
N TRP A 80 15.46 -9.23 -3.07
CA TRP A 80 15.98 -8.91 -4.40
C TRP A 80 17.44 -9.34 -4.56
N HIS A 81 18.27 -9.08 -3.56
CA HIS A 81 19.67 -9.51 -3.57
C HIS A 81 19.83 -11.03 -3.54
N ALA A 82 18.90 -11.79 -2.96
CA ALA A 82 18.97 -13.24 -2.91
C ALA A 82 18.48 -13.93 -4.20
N HIS A 83 17.48 -13.34 -4.88
CA HIS A 83 16.77 -14.01 -5.97
C HIS A 83 16.97 -13.38 -7.36
N HIS A 84 17.45 -12.15 -7.44
CA HIS A 84 17.54 -11.37 -8.68
C HIS A 84 18.91 -10.68 -8.85
N GLN A 85 19.99 -11.37 -8.47
CA GLN A 85 21.34 -10.84 -8.68
C GLN A 85 21.62 -10.65 -10.19
N PRO A 86 22.28 -9.55 -10.59
CA PRO A 86 22.77 -9.41 -11.95
C PRO A 86 23.74 -10.57 -12.27
N SER A 87 23.58 -11.18 -13.43
CA SER A 87 24.65 -11.99 -14.00
C SER A 87 25.83 -11.08 -14.29
N GLY A 88 26.95 -11.31 -13.60
CA GLY A 88 28.19 -10.58 -13.79
C GLY A 88 28.79 -10.74 -15.18
#